data_AF-A0A376Y7G3-F1
#
_entry.id   AF-A0A376Y7G3-F1
#
_cell.length_a   1.000
_cell.length_b   1.000
_cell.length_c   1.000
_cell.angle_alpha   90.00
_cell.angle_beta   90.00
_cell.angle_gamma   90.00
#
_symmetry.space_group_name_H-M   'P 1'
#
loop_
_entity.id
_entity.type
_entity.pdbx_description
1 polymer ?
#
loop_
_entity_poly.entity_id
_entity_poly.type
_entity_poly.pdbx_seq_one_letter_code
_entity_poly.pdbx_strand_id
1 'polypeptide(L)'
;MDYVTDGHRIIGIHGGDPLMTKVVGTGCALSAVVAACCALPGDTLENVASACHWMKQAGERAVARSEGPGSFVPHFLDALWQLTQEVQA
;
A
#
# COMPACT_ATOMS: atom_id res chain seq x y z
N MET A 1 -2.34 -8.66 7.14
CA MET A 1 -3.77 -8.34 6.97
C MET A 1 -4.01 -7.00 7.61
N ASP A 2 -4.69 -6.09 6.92
CA ASP A 2 -5.01 -4.75 7.43
C ASP A 2 -6.53 -4.61 7.52
N TYR A 3 -7.01 -3.80 8.46
CA TYR A 3 -8.43 -3.52 8.64
C TYR A 3 -8.65 -2.01 8.64
N VAL A 4 -9.62 -1.56 7.86
CA VAL A 4 -10.05 -0.16 7.82
C VAL A 4 -11.52 -0.12 8.22
N THR A 5 -11.90 0.85 9.07
CA THR A 5 -13.27 0.99 9.56
C THR A 5 -13.66 2.45 9.74
N ASP A 6 -14.93 2.75 9.49
CA ASP A 6 -15.59 4.03 9.79
C ASP A 6 -16.40 3.96 11.11
N GLY A 7 -16.29 2.86 11.86
CA GLY A 7 -17.07 2.58 13.07
C GLY A 7 -18.39 1.84 12.84
N HIS A 8 -18.83 1.70 11.58
CA HIS A 8 -20.04 0.96 11.20
C HIS A 8 -19.76 -0.22 10.29
N ARG A 9 -18.79 -0.07 9.38
CA ARG A 9 -18.33 -1.07 8.42
C ARG A 9 -16.86 -1.38 8.66
N ILE A 10 -16.46 -2.59 8.32
CA ILE A 10 -15.06 -3.02 8.37
C ILE A 10 -14.70 -3.61 7.01
N ILE A 11 -13.62 -3.12 6.42
CA ILE A 11 -13.02 -3.69 5.22
C ILE A 11 -11.70 -4.36 5.61
N GLY A 12 -11.59 -5.66 5.29
CA GLY A 12 -10.36 -6.43 5.48
C GLY A 12 -9.53 -6.47 4.18
N ILE A 13 -8.29 -5.99 4.25
CA ILE A 13 -7.37 -5.95 3.12
C ILE A 13 -6.28 -7.02 3.32
N HIS A 14 -6.25 -7.96 2.38
CA HIS A 14 -5.29 -9.06 2.35
C HIS A 14 -4.02 -8.68 1.60
N GLY A 15 -2.96 -9.45 1.85
CA GLY A 15 -1.67 -9.28 1.21
C GLY A 15 -0.65 -8.45 1.98
N GLY A 16 0.42 -8.12 1.28
CA GLY A 16 1.67 -7.59 1.82
C GLY A 16 2.59 -8.72 2.32
N ASP A 17 3.79 -8.34 2.75
CA ASP A 17 4.82 -9.30 3.17
C ASP A 17 5.50 -8.87 4.47
N PRO A 18 5.88 -9.81 5.37
CA PRO A 18 6.61 -9.50 6.60
C PRO A 18 7.89 -8.67 6.40
N LEU A 19 8.56 -8.76 5.25
CA LEU A 19 9.74 -7.97 4.91
C LEU A 19 9.45 -6.46 4.92
N MET A 20 8.23 -6.05 4.58
CA MET A 20 7.80 -4.65 4.61
C MET A 20 7.91 -4.04 6.02
N THR A 21 7.79 -4.87 7.07
CA THR A 21 7.92 -4.45 8.48
C THR A 21 9.37 -4.28 8.93
N LYS A 22 10.34 -4.69 8.10
CA LYS A 22 11.78 -4.60 8.36
C LYS A 22 12.44 -3.40 7.69
N VAL A 23 11.65 -2.57 7.00
CA VAL A 23 12.12 -1.40 6.27
C VAL A 23 11.50 -0.16 6.90
N VAL A 24 12.36 0.73 7.39
CA VAL A 24 11.92 2.00 7.99
C VAL A 24 11.19 2.86 6.95
N GLY A 25 10.11 3.52 7.38
CA GLY A 25 9.38 4.47 6.54
C GLY A 25 8.25 3.88 5.70
N THR A 26 8.13 2.54 5.58
CA THR A 26 7.00 1.90 4.85
C THR A 26 5.64 2.27 5.46
N GLY A 27 5.54 2.27 6.79
CA GLY A 27 4.34 2.72 7.50
C GLY A 27 4.06 4.23 7.35
N CYS A 28 5.09 5.07 7.40
CA CYS A 28 4.94 6.52 7.21
C CYS A 28 4.47 6.84 5.79
N ALA A 29 5.01 6.14 4.78
CA ALA A 29 4.57 6.24 3.40
C ALA A 29 3.09 5.86 3.27
N LEU A 30 2.66 4.74 3.88
CA LEU A 30 1.24 4.35 3.90
C LEU A 30 0.36 5.44 4.49
N SER A 31 0.72 6.02 5.64
CA SER A 31 -0.06 7.11 6.24
C SER A 31 -0.19 8.33 5.33
N ALA A 32 0.87 8.69 4.59
CA ALA A 32 0.82 9.78 3.63
C ALA A 32 -0.14 9.49 2.46
N VAL A 33 -0.12 8.26 1.93
CA VAL A 33 -1.05 7.82 0.86
C VAL A 33 -2.48 7.80 1.38
N VAL A 34 -2.72 7.28 2.58
CA VAL A 34 -4.04 7.31 3.24
C VAL A 34 -4.56 8.73 3.36
N ALA A 35 -3.73 9.67 3.83
CA ALA A 35 -4.10 11.08 3.93
C ALA A 35 -4.47 11.69 2.56
N ALA A 36 -3.73 11.35 1.51
CA ALA A 36 -4.05 11.78 0.15
C ALA A 36 -5.40 11.19 -0.34
N CYS A 37 -5.64 9.90 -0.08
CA CYS A 37 -6.90 9.24 -0.44
C CYS A 37 -8.11 9.78 0.32
N CYS A 38 -7.94 10.28 1.56
CA CYS A 38 -9.01 10.97 2.28
C CYS A 38 -9.48 12.26 1.60
N ALA A 39 -8.66 12.88 0.74
CA ALA A 39 -9.03 14.08 -0.01
C ALA A 39 -9.77 13.78 -1.32
N LEU A 40 -9.85 12.50 -1.72
CA LEU A 40 -10.56 12.10 -2.94
C LEU A 40 -12.08 12.15 -2.72
N PRO A 41 -12.87 12.49 -3.75
CA PRO A 41 -14.32 12.38 -3.69
C PRO A 41 -14.77 10.91 -3.54
N GLY A 42 -15.98 10.69 -3.05
CA GLY A 42 -16.58 9.36 -2.90
C GLY A 42 -16.55 8.81 -1.48
N ASP A 43 -16.62 7.49 -1.33
CA ASP A 43 -16.61 6.82 -0.03
C ASP A 43 -15.18 6.81 0.55
N THR A 44 -14.95 7.58 1.61
CA THR A 44 -13.66 7.67 2.28
C THR A 44 -13.17 6.31 2.77
N LEU A 45 -14.06 5.41 3.22
CA LEU A 45 -13.67 4.08 3.69
C LEU A 45 -13.10 3.25 2.55
N GLU A 46 -13.72 3.29 1.37
CA GLU A 46 -13.23 2.60 0.17
C GLU A 46 -11.94 3.22 -0.37
N ASN A 47 -11.84 4.56 -0.35
CA ASN A 47 -10.64 5.28 -0.77
C ASN A 47 -9.42 4.89 0.09
N VAL A 48 -9.59 4.84 1.42
CA VAL A 48 -8.53 4.41 2.35
C VAL A 48 -8.22 2.91 2.21
N ALA A 49 -9.24 2.06 2.04
CA ALA A 49 -9.02 0.64 1.80
C ALA A 49 -8.21 0.39 0.51
N SER A 50 -8.46 1.19 -0.54
CA SER A 50 -7.73 1.16 -1.80
C SER A 50 -6.26 1.54 -1.61
N ALA A 51 -5.97 2.59 -0.81
CA ALA A 51 -4.61 2.96 -0.44
C ALA A 51 -3.84 1.80 0.22
N CYS A 52 -4.45 1.15 1.22
CA CYS A 52 -3.87 -0.03 1.87
C CYS A 52 -3.62 -1.16 0.87
N HIS A 53 -4.56 -1.38 -0.06
CA HIS A 53 -4.42 -2.42 -1.07
C HIS A 53 -3.27 -2.17 -2.05
N TRP A 54 -3.13 -0.94 -2.57
CA TRP A 54 -2.03 -0.59 -3.48
C TRP A 54 -0.66 -0.73 -2.81
N MET A 55 -0.53 -0.26 -1.56
CA MET A 55 0.71 -0.39 -0.80
C MET A 55 1.10 -1.86 -0.57
N LYS A 56 0.11 -2.73 -0.32
CA LYS A 56 0.34 -4.17 -0.19
C LYS A 56 0.75 -4.82 -1.50
N GLN A 57 0.04 -4.54 -2.60
CA GLN A 57 0.39 -5.06 -3.92
C GLN A 57 1.79 -4.64 -4.34
N ALA A 58 2.15 -3.36 -4.15
CA ALA A 58 3.51 -2.88 -4.43
C ALA A 58 4.54 -3.61 -3.57
N GLY A 59 4.21 -3.86 -2.30
CA GLY A 59 5.05 -4.62 -1.37
C GLY A 59 5.33 -6.03 -1.84
N GLU A 60 4.28 -6.77 -2.24
CA GLU A 60 4.41 -8.14 -2.74
C GLU A 60 5.24 -8.22 -4.02
N ARG A 61 4.99 -7.31 -4.98
CA ARG A 61 5.78 -7.21 -6.22
C ARG A 61 7.25 -6.90 -5.93
N ALA A 62 7.51 -6.03 -4.95
CA ALA A 62 8.86 -5.68 -4.54
C ALA A 62 9.57 -6.85 -3.86
N VAL A 63 8.90 -7.56 -2.94
CA VAL A 63 9.46 -8.73 -2.26
C VAL A 63 9.85 -9.81 -3.25
N ALA A 64 9.01 -10.08 -4.25
CA ALA A 64 9.31 -11.08 -5.28
C ALA A 64 10.61 -10.82 -6.05
N ARG A 65 11.13 -9.58 -6.02
CA ARG A 65 12.36 -9.14 -6.69
C ARG A 65 13.50 -8.82 -5.73
N SER A 66 13.27 -8.91 -4.43
CA SER A 66 14.22 -8.44 -3.41
C SER A 66 14.91 -9.60 -2.71
N GLU A 67 16.22 -9.43 -2.47
CA GLU A 67 17.04 -10.38 -1.71
C GLU A 67 17.05 -10.05 -0.20
N GLY A 68 16.53 -8.88 0.19
CA GLY A 68 16.46 -8.45 1.57
C GLY A 68 15.94 -7.01 1.70
N PRO A 69 15.92 -6.45 2.92
CA PRO A 69 15.35 -5.11 3.17
C PRO A 69 16.11 -3.98 2.46
N GLY A 70 17.41 -4.17 2.19
CA GLY A 70 18.22 -3.20 1.47
C GLY A 70 17.83 -3.05 -0.01
N SER A 71 17.55 -4.16 -0.71
CA SER A 71 17.08 -4.14 -2.10
C SER A 71 15.57 -3.92 -2.22
N PHE A 72 14.81 -4.04 -1.14
CA PHE A 72 13.36 -3.82 -1.13
C PHE A 72 12.96 -2.39 -1.49
N VAL A 73 13.58 -1.37 -0.91
CA VAL A 73 13.18 0.04 -1.09
C VAL A 73 13.12 0.46 -2.56
N PRO A 74 14.17 0.28 -3.39
CA PRO A 74 14.09 0.65 -4.80
C PRO A 74 13.02 -0.15 -5.55
N HIS A 75 12.90 -1.46 -5.33
CA HIS A 75 11.87 -2.28 -5.97
C HIS A 75 10.45 -1.89 -5.56
N PHE A 76 10.26 -1.42 -4.32
CA PHE A 76 8.99 -0.95 -3.82
C PHE A 76 8.54 0.35 -4.49
N LEU A 77 9.47 1.30 -4.64
CA LEU A 77 9.20 2.55 -5.37
C LEU A 77 8.89 2.27 -6.85
N ASP A 78 9.64 1.37 -7.49
CA ASP A 78 9.37 0.95 -8.87
C ASP A 78 7.99 0.29 -9.01
N ALA A 79 7.62 -0.57 -8.06
CA ALA A 79 6.31 -1.24 -8.08
C ALA A 79 5.16 -0.23 -7.90
N LEU A 80 5.30 0.77 -7.03
CA LEU A 80 4.32 1.86 -6.89
C LEU A 80 4.17 2.67 -8.18
N TRP A 81 5.29 2.98 -8.86
CA TRP A 81 5.27 3.67 -10.14
C TRP A 81 4.52 2.87 -11.22
N GLN A 82 4.77 1.56 -11.29
CA GLN A 82 4.13 0.66 -12.27
C GLN A 82 2.62 0.51 -12.03
N LEU A 83 2.18 0.41 -10.77
CA LEU A 83 0.74 0.36 -10.45
C LEU A 83 -0.01 1.60 -10.95
N THR A 84 0.64 2.78 -10.90
CA THR A 84 0.06 4.01 -11.44
C THR A 84 -0.20 3.90 -12.94
N GLN A 85 0.72 3.28 -13.69
CA GLN A 85 0.59 3.11 -15.13
C GLN A 85 -0.54 2.14 -15.51
N GLU A 86 -0.75 1.09 -14.71
CA GLU A 86 -1.85 0.12 -14.92
C GLU A 86 -3.23 0.76 -14.73
N VAL A 87 -3.37 1.72 -13.81
CA VAL A 87 -4.63 2.45 -13.58
C VAL A 87 -4.91 3.47 -14.70
N GLN A 88 -3.87 3.90 -15.43
CA GLN A 88 -3.98 4.89 -16.51
C GLN A 88 -4.17 4.27 -17.90
N ALA A 89 -4.03 2.95 -18.04
CA ALA A 89 -4.17 2.19 -19.28
C ALA A 89 -5.60 1.65 -19.46
#